data_AF-A0AAD3RJR4-F1
#
_entry.id   AF-A0AAD3RJR4-F1
#
_cell.length_a   1.000
_cell.length_b   1.000
_cell.length_c   1.000
_cell.angle_alpha   90.00
_cell.angle_beta   90.00
_cell.angle_gamma   90.00
#
_symmetry.space_group_name_H-M   'P 1'
#
loop_
_entity.id
_entity.type
_entity.pdbx_description
1 polymer ?
#
loop_
_entity_poly.entity_id
_entity_poly.type
_entity_poly.pdbx_seq_one_letter_code
_entity_poly.pdbx_strand_id
1 'polypeptide(L)'
;MAQTSLLQGKRFYCREWVFHKIQHCLQEKTNNLSGVTSTPSKQPPLAPGGGVSNPGSLTAGSTKSGSSWGVLLVGGPGSGKTALCTELLWPTSTQGTHRGLHQQSLAFHFCRADDSDTLCVGGFIRGLVGQICRSGLVPGYEDKVRDPAVQSTLQPGECERNPTEAFKR
;
A
#
# COMPACT_ATOMS: atom_id res chain seq x y z
N MET A 1 7.83 -17.29 -6.47
CA MET A 1 7.80 -15.89 -6.98
C MET A 1 9.22 -15.40 -7.24
N ALA A 2 9.49 -14.74 -8.36
CA ALA A 2 10.82 -14.22 -8.65
C ALA A 2 11.24 -13.22 -7.55
N GLN A 3 12.47 -13.37 -7.04
CA GLN A 3 13.07 -12.45 -6.08
C GLN A 3 14.15 -11.55 -6.73
N THR A 4 14.10 -11.42 -8.05
CA THR A 4 15.10 -10.74 -8.86
C THR A 4 14.43 -10.02 -10.03
N SER A 5 15.04 -8.94 -10.51
CA SER A 5 14.54 -8.20 -11.67
C SER A 5 14.53 -9.07 -12.93
N LEU A 6 13.46 -8.95 -13.74
CA LEU A 6 13.43 -9.52 -15.10
C LEU A 6 14.42 -8.84 -16.05
N LEU A 7 15.00 -7.73 -15.62
CA LEU A 7 15.99 -6.95 -16.34
C LEU A 7 17.42 -7.25 -15.90
N GLN A 8 17.65 -8.29 -15.10
CA GLN A 8 19.01 -8.70 -14.73
C GLN A 8 19.88 -8.89 -16.00
N GLY A 9 20.95 -8.10 -16.10
CA GLY A 9 21.85 -8.12 -17.27
C GLY A 9 21.31 -7.42 -18.53
N LYS A 10 20.16 -6.77 -18.46
CA LYS A 10 19.55 -6.00 -19.55
C LYS A 10 19.46 -4.53 -19.17
N ARG A 11 19.65 -3.64 -20.15
CA ARG A 11 19.51 -2.20 -19.92
C ARG A 11 18.03 -1.79 -20.05
N PHE A 12 17.56 -0.97 -19.11
CA PHE A 12 16.25 -0.35 -19.13
C PHE A 12 16.37 1.10 -19.60
N TYR A 13 15.69 1.48 -20.67
CA TYR A 13 15.84 2.80 -21.29
C TYR A 13 14.49 3.46 -21.57
N CYS A 14 14.53 4.78 -21.76
CA CYS A 14 13.44 5.63 -22.27
C CYS A 14 12.17 5.63 -21.41
N ARG A 15 12.27 5.15 -20.17
CA ARG A 15 11.15 4.93 -19.23
C ARG A 15 11.48 5.36 -17.80
N GLU A 16 12.68 5.91 -17.59
CA GLU A 16 13.20 6.36 -16.30
C GLU A 16 12.38 7.54 -15.76
N TRP A 17 11.79 8.34 -16.64
CA TRP A 17 10.88 9.43 -16.28
C TRP A 17 9.67 8.94 -15.48
N VAL A 18 9.23 7.68 -15.68
CA VAL A 18 8.08 7.12 -14.95
C VAL A 18 8.40 7.00 -13.46
N PHE A 19 9.64 6.65 -13.10
CA PHE A 19 10.06 6.59 -11.70
C PHE A 19 9.99 7.96 -11.03
N HIS A 20 10.40 9.01 -11.73
CA HIS A 20 10.32 10.39 -11.23
C HIS A 20 8.86 10.78 -10.99
N LYS A 21 7.95 10.39 -11.89
CA LYS A 21 6.52 10.65 -11.72
C LYS A 21 5.93 9.89 -10.53
N ILE A 22 6.26 8.60 -10.36
CA ILE A 22 5.84 7.81 -9.20
C ILE A 22 6.34 8.45 -7.91
N GLN A 23 7.62 8.83 -7.86
CA GLN A 23 8.21 9.47 -6.70
C GLN A 23 7.55 10.81 -6.37
N HIS A 24 7.31 11.65 -7.37
CA HIS A 24 6.63 12.92 -7.19
C HIS A 24 5.24 12.74 -6.58
N CYS A 25 4.44 11.82 -7.15
CA CYS A 25 3.11 11.55 -6.64
C CYS A 25 3.11 11.02 -5.19
N LEU A 26 4.10 10.20 -4.82
CA LEU A 26 4.27 9.72 -3.44
C LEU A 26 4.66 10.87 -2.50
N GLN A 27 5.56 11.76 -2.91
CA GLN A 27 6.00 12.91 -2.12
C GLN A 27 4.88 13.95 -1.91
N GLU A 28 4.11 14.26 -2.95
CA GLU A 28 2.94 15.14 -2.84
C GLU A 28 1.96 14.62 -1.79
N LYS A 29 1.71 13.30 -1.75
CA LYS A 29 0.83 12.70 -0.74
C LYS A 29 1.42 12.81 0.66
N THR A 30 2.70 12.50 0.85
CA THR A 30 3.38 12.64 2.14
C THR A 30 3.28 14.08 2.65
N ASN A 31 3.50 15.06 1.78
CA ASN A 31 3.39 16.48 2.13
C ASN A 31 1.95 16.89 2.50
N ASN A 32 0.94 16.37 1.79
CA ASN A 32 -0.47 16.61 2.12
C ASN A 32 -0.88 15.98 3.47
N LEU A 33 -0.24 14.87 3.87
CA LEU A 33 -0.50 14.23 5.16
C LEU A 33 0.17 14.98 6.32
N SER A 34 1.34 15.58 6.11
CA SER A 34 2.04 16.39 7.12
C SER A 34 1.45 17.79 7.34
N GLY A 35 0.63 18.30 6.42
CA GLY A 35 0.01 19.63 6.52
C GLY A 35 -1.18 19.75 7.48
N VAL A 36 -1.58 18.66 8.17
CA VAL A 36 -2.77 18.62 9.05
C VAL A 36 -2.45 18.85 10.54
N THR A 37 -1.21 19.19 10.90
CA THR A 37 -0.83 19.56 12.28
C THR A 37 -0.30 20.98 12.37
N SER A 38 -1.17 21.98 12.19
CA SER A 38 -0.92 23.34 12.71
C SER A 38 -2.19 24.19 12.70
N THR A 39 -2.99 24.10 13.77
CA THR A 39 -3.88 25.19 14.19
C THR A 39 -3.67 25.45 15.68
N PRO A 40 -3.07 26.58 16.09
CA PRO A 40 -3.01 26.99 17.49
C PRO A 40 -4.34 27.66 17.87
N SER A 41 -5.22 26.93 18.56
CA SER A 41 -6.46 27.47 19.10
C SER A 41 -6.18 28.38 20.31
N LYS A 42 -6.31 29.69 20.12
CA LYS A 42 -6.64 30.64 21.21
C LYS A 42 -8.16 30.62 21.42
N GLN A 43 -8.62 30.15 22.60
CA GLN A 43 -9.95 30.43 23.19
C GLN A 43 -10.13 31.95 23.41
N PRO A 44 -11.35 32.53 23.65
CA PRO A 44 -12.46 32.06 24.53
C PRO A 44 -13.91 32.50 24.04
N PRO A 45 -14.96 32.72 24.87
CA PRO A 45 -15.82 31.77 25.61
C PRO A 45 -17.35 31.87 25.29
N LEU A 46 -18.15 31.11 26.04
CA LEU A 46 -19.58 30.73 25.92
C LEU A 46 -20.66 31.86 25.92
N ALA A 47 -21.81 31.56 25.29
CA ALA A 47 -23.15 31.98 25.76
C ALA A 47 -24.24 30.95 25.39
N PRO A 48 -25.32 30.79 26.18
CA PRO A 48 -26.39 29.82 25.95
C PRO A 48 -27.63 30.45 25.29
N GLY A 49 -28.28 29.73 24.36
CA GLY A 49 -29.55 30.18 23.77
C GLY A 49 -30.22 29.07 22.97
N GLY A 50 -31.44 28.71 23.37
CA GLY A 50 -32.23 27.64 22.78
C GLY A 50 -32.79 27.93 21.40
N GLY A 51 -33.23 26.86 20.72
CA GLY A 51 -33.94 26.93 19.45
C GLY A 51 -34.31 25.53 18.96
N VAL A 52 -35.60 25.23 18.98
CA VAL A 52 -36.25 24.03 18.40
C VAL A 52 -36.26 24.10 16.87
N SER A 53 -35.92 23.00 16.17
CA SER A 53 -36.56 22.59 14.88
C SER A 53 -36.03 21.25 14.33
N ASN A 54 -36.84 20.20 14.53
CA ASN A 54 -37.33 19.15 13.60
C ASN A 54 -36.46 18.39 12.55
N PRO A 55 -36.94 17.20 12.13
CA PRO A 55 -36.14 16.07 11.67
C PRO A 55 -36.03 15.97 10.14
N GLY A 56 -34.98 15.30 9.67
CA GLY A 56 -34.85 14.92 8.27
C GLY A 56 -33.43 15.04 7.78
N SER A 57 -32.56 14.14 8.21
CA SER A 57 -31.33 13.86 7.46
C SER A 57 -30.95 12.41 7.64
N LEU A 58 -30.97 11.69 6.53
CA LEU A 58 -30.54 10.31 6.40
C LEU A 58 -29.13 10.19 6.98
N THR A 59 -29.01 9.38 8.03
CA THR A 59 -27.74 9.01 8.65
C THR A 59 -26.94 8.11 7.71
N ALA A 60 -26.38 8.68 6.65
CA ALA A 60 -25.18 8.14 6.05
C ALA A 60 -24.03 8.48 7.01
N GLY A 61 -23.79 7.57 7.97
CA GLY A 61 -22.61 7.57 8.81
C GLY A 61 -21.37 7.57 7.94
N SER A 62 -20.93 8.75 7.56
CA SER A 62 -19.69 9.01 6.86
C SER A 62 -18.60 8.97 7.93
N THR A 63 -18.21 7.75 8.31
CA THR A 63 -16.86 7.53 8.81
C THR A 63 -15.94 8.12 7.74
N LYS A 64 -15.23 9.20 8.04
CA LYS A 64 -14.25 9.82 7.14
C LYS A 64 -13.19 8.77 6.80
N SER A 65 -13.44 8.00 5.75
CA SER A 65 -12.47 7.14 5.10
C SER A 65 -11.33 8.06 4.68
N GLY A 66 -10.14 7.85 5.23
CA GLY A 66 -8.94 8.46 4.67
C GLY A 66 -8.96 8.26 3.16
N SER A 67 -8.67 9.32 2.41
CA SER A 67 -8.61 9.23 0.94
C SER A 67 -7.51 8.23 0.57
N SER A 68 -7.93 7.00 0.21
CA SER A 68 -7.07 5.98 -0.36
C SER A 68 -6.59 6.50 -1.72
N TRP A 69 -5.28 6.42 -1.96
CA TRP A 69 -4.64 6.93 -3.15
C TRP A 69 -3.69 5.87 -3.73
N GLY A 70 -3.55 5.86 -5.05
CA GLY A 70 -2.61 4.99 -5.74
C GLY A 70 -2.34 5.45 -7.17
N VAL A 71 -1.30 4.86 -7.78
CA VAL A 71 -0.92 5.09 -9.19
C VAL A 71 -1.35 3.88 -10.02
N LEU A 72 -2.07 4.13 -11.11
CA LEU A 72 -2.39 3.11 -12.11
C LEU A 72 -1.48 3.28 -13.33
N LEU A 73 -0.72 2.25 -13.67
CA LEU A 73 0.14 2.22 -14.85
C LEU A 73 -0.54 1.50 -16.02
N VAL A 74 -0.88 2.24 -17.07
CA VAL A 74 -1.56 1.70 -18.27
C VAL A 74 -0.65 1.81 -19.50
N GLY A 75 -0.80 0.88 -20.45
CA GLY A 75 -0.10 0.91 -21.73
C GLY A 75 -0.33 -0.39 -22.51
N GLY A 76 -0.07 -0.37 -23.83
CA GLY A 76 -0.25 -1.54 -24.69
C GLY A 76 0.67 -2.73 -24.34
N PRO A 77 0.43 -3.92 -24.92
CA PRO A 77 1.33 -5.06 -24.79
C PRO A 77 2.76 -4.67 -25.18
N GLY A 78 3.77 -5.23 -24.49
CA GLY A 78 5.18 -4.95 -24.77
C GLY A 78 5.69 -3.56 -24.34
N SER A 79 4.84 -2.68 -23.78
CA SER A 79 5.25 -1.31 -23.38
C SER A 79 6.24 -1.24 -22.19
N GLY A 80 6.55 -2.39 -21.56
CA GLY A 80 7.51 -2.50 -20.47
C GLY A 80 6.95 -2.28 -19.06
N LYS A 81 5.63 -2.36 -18.85
CA LYS A 81 5.01 -2.15 -17.52
C LYS A 81 5.57 -3.08 -16.43
N THR A 82 5.55 -4.38 -16.68
CA THR A 82 6.07 -5.38 -15.73
C THR A 82 7.57 -5.19 -15.52
N ALA A 83 8.32 -4.92 -16.58
CA ALA A 83 9.75 -4.61 -16.51
C ALA A 83 10.03 -3.39 -15.61
N LEU A 84 9.22 -2.33 -15.74
CA LEU A 84 9.29 -1.15 -14.87
C LEU A 84 9.02 -1.52 -13.41
N CYS A 85 7.97 -2.29 -13.12
CA CYS A 85 7.65 -2.74 -11.76
C CYS A 85 8.76 -3.61 -11.16
N THR A 86 9.37 -4.50 -11.94
CA THR A 86 10.47 -5.34 -11.47
C THR A 86 11.75 -4.54 -11.25
N GLU A 87 12.01 -3.52 -12.07
CA GLU A 87 13.15 -2.61 -11.86
C GLU A 87 12.93 -1.69 -10.65
N LEU A 88 11.69 -1.27 -10.40
CA LEU A 88 11.32 -0.54 -9.20
C LEU A 88 11.59 -1.37 -7.93
N LEU A 89 11.21 -2.63 -7.94
CA LEU A 89 11.31 -3.55 -6.80
C LEU A 89 12.71 -4.15 -6.64
N TRP A 90 13.48 -4.28 -7.71
CA TRP A 90 14.83 -4.84 -7.71
C TRP A 90 15.69 -4.01 -8.67
N PRO A 91 16.16 -2.83 -8.25
CA PRO A 91 16.92 -1.94 -9.12
C PRO A 91 18.21 -2.60 -9.59
N THR A 92 18.38 -2.74 -10.90
CA THR A 92 19.57 -3.31 -11.54
C THR A 92 20.50 -2.22 -12.09
N SER A 93 19.95 -1.05 -12.41
CA SER A 93 20.74 0.10 -12.85
C SER A 93 21.49 0.78 -11.69
N THR A 94 22.76 1.14 -11.93
CA THR A 94 23.60 1.88 -10.96
C THR A 94 23.28 3.37 -10.92
N GLN A 95 22.64 3.91 -11.95
CA GLN A 95 22.41 5.36 -12.16
C GLN A 95 21.01 5.83 -11.71
N GLY A 96 20.25 5.01 -10.98
CA GLY A 96 18.82 5.23 -10.77
C GLY A 96 18.42 6.08 -9.56
N THR A 97 17.80 7.23 -9.81
CA THR A 97 17.00 8.00 -8.83
C THR A 97 15.90 7.18 -8.13
N HIS A 98 15.51 6.04 -8.71
CA HIS A 98 14.48 5.15 -8.19
C HIS A 98 14.92 4.21 -7.06
N ARG A 99 16.21 4.23 -6.65
CA ARG A 99 16.68 3.44 -5.50
C ARG A 99 15.96 3.78 -4.20
N GLY A 100 15.54 5.03 -4.03
CA GLY A 100 14.74 5.44 -2.87
C GLY A 100 13.37 4.77 -2.82
N LEU A 101 12.74 4.55 -3.99
CA LEU A 101 11.42 3.92 -4.06
C LEU A 101 11.47 2.44 -3.66
N HIS A 102 12.53 1.73 -4.05
CA HIS A 102 12.75 0.34 -3.61
C HIS A 102 12.81 0.24 -2.07
N GLN A 103 13.56 1.13 -1.43
CA GLN A 103 13.72 1.16 0.03
C GLN A 103 12.41 1.47 0.78
N GLN A 104 11.45 2.11 0.11
CA GLN A 104 10.13 2.41 0.65
C GLN A 104 9.09 1.33 0.29
N SER A 105 9.50 0.27 -0.43
CA SER A 105 8.60 -0.82 -0.80
C SER A 105 8.30 -1.70 0.42
N LEU A 106 7.03 -1.71 0.80
CA LEU A 106 6.55 -2.50 1.94
C LEU A 106 6.32 -3.97 1.56
N ALA A 107 5.68 -4.19 0.42
CA ALA A 107 5.37 -5.50 -0.13
C ALA A 107 4.97 -5.37 -1.61
N PHE A 108 5.00 -6.49 -2.33
CA PHE A 108 4.57 -6.58 -3.72
C PHE A 108 3.85 -7.90 -3.99
N HIS A 109 3.05 -7.93 -5.06
CA HIS A 109 2.42 -9.15 -5.56
C HIS A 109 2.35 -9.10 -7.09
N PHE A 110 2.85 -10.13 -7.76
CA PHE A 110 2.70 -10.30 -9.20
C PHE A 110 1.62 -11.33 -9.47
N CYS A 111 0.42 -10.85 -9.83
CA CYS A 111 -0.67 -11.72 -10.25
C CYS A 111 -0.40 -12.25 -11.66
N ARG A 112 -0.38 -13.57 -11.80
CA ARG A 112 -0.07 -14.28 -13.04
C ARG A 112 -1.21 -15.25 -13.34
N ALA A 113 -1.84 -15.08 -14.50
CA ALA A 113 -2.98 -15.91 -14.89
C ALA A 113 -2.63 -17.39 -15.08
N ASP A 114 -1.36 -17.69 -15.35
CA ASP A 114 -0.81 -19.04 -15.55
C ASP A 114 -0.31 -19.72 -14.27
N ASP A 115 -0.33 -19.03 -13.13
CA ASP A 115 0.22 -19.51 -11.86
C ASP A 115 -0.86 -19.43 -10.76
N SER A 116 -1.46 -20.59 -10.45
CA SER A 116 -2.55 -20.71 -9.47
C SER A 116 -2.18 -20.19 -8.08
N ASP A 117 -0.90 -20.27 -7.70
CA ASP A 117 -0.45 -19.81 -6.39
C ASP A 117 -0.56 -18.29 -6.27
N THR A 118 -0.36 -17.56 -7.38
CA THR A 118 -0.50 -16.10 -7.42
C THR A 118 -1.96 -15.64 -7.49
N LEU A 119 -2.88 -16.54 -7.85
CA LEU A 119 -4.32 -16.30 -7.88
C LEU A 119 -4.98 -16.63 -6.54
N CYS A 120 -4.31 -17.39 -5.66
CA CYS A 120 -4.81 -17.72 -4.34
C CYS A 120 -4.79 -16.50 -3.41
N VAL A 121 -5.98 -16.04 -2.98
CA VAL A 121 -6.13 -14.88 -2.09
C VAL A 121 -5.50 -15.13 -0.72
N GLY A 122 -5.67 -16.33 -0.16
CA GLY A 122 -5.02 -16.68 1.11
C GLY A 122 -3.50 -16.68 0.99
N GLY A 123 -2.98 -17.20 -0.12
CA GLY A 123 -1.55 -17.13 -0.46
C GLY A 123 -1.04 -15.69 -0.60
N PHE A 124 -1.80 -14.81 -1.25
CA PHE A 124 -1.53 -13.38 -1.35
C PHE A 124 -1.43 -12.72 0.03
N ILE A 125 -2.41 -12.91 0.91
CA ILE A 125 -2.43 -12.32 2.26
C ILE A 125 -1.21 -12.78 3.06
N ARG A 126 -0.97 -14.09 3.13
CA ARG A 126 0.19 -14.65 3.83
C ARG A 126 1.51 -14.13 3.23
N GLY A 127 1.55 -14.00 1.91
CA GLY A 127 2.67 -13.41 1.17
C GLY A 127 2.94 -11.95 1.56
N LEU A 128 1.89 -11.13 1.70
CA LEU A 128 2.01 -9.75 2.18
C LEU A 128 2.51 -9.70 3.63
N VAL A 129 1.90 -10.46 4.54
CA VAL A 129 2.30 -10.51 5.96
C VAL A 129 3.79 -10.85 6.06
N GLY A 130 4.24 -11.90 5.37
CA GLY A 130 5.64 -12.30 5.37
C GLY A 130 6.58 -11.22 4.81
N GLN A 131 6.16 -10.49 3.77
CA GLN A 131 6.96 -9.39 3.21
C GLN A 131 7.04 -8.20 4.16
N ILE A 132 5.91 -7.78 4.75
CA ILE A 132 5.85 -6.67 5.70
C ILE A 132 6.74 -6.95 6.91
N CYS A 133 6.66 -8.16 7.49
CA CYS A 133 7.53 -8.56 8.60
C CYS A 133 9.02 -8.44 8.24
N ARG A 134 9.41 -8.91 7.04
CA ARG A 134 10.80 -8.84 6.57
C ARG A 134 11.26 -7.42 6.22
N SER A 135 10.33 -6.54 5.84
CA SER A 135 10.67 -5.17 5.44
C SER A 135 11.22 -4.33 6.59
N GLY A 136 10.77 -4.59 7.83
CA GLY A 136 11.09 -3.77 9.00
C GLY A 136 10.55 -2.32 8.94
N LEU A 137 9.78 -1.96 7.90
CA LEU A 137 9.28 -0.59 7.70
C LEU A 137 8.07 -0.25 8.59
N VAL A 138 7.48 -1.24 9.26
CA VAL A 138 6.33 -1.08 10.15
C VAL A 138 6.72 -1.58 11.55
N PRO A 139 7.17 -0.68 12.45
CA PRO A 139 7.55 -1.05 13.81
C PRO A 139 6.40 -1.73 14.56
N GLY A 140 6.70 -2.81 15.29
CA GLY A 140 5.71 -3.56 16.07
C GLY A 140 4.76 -4.46 15.27
N TYR A 141 4.85 -4.46 13.92
CA TYR A 141 4.02 -5.35 13.10
C TYR A 141 4.33 -6.82 13.35
N GLU A 142 5.62 -7.18 13.52
CA GLU A 142 6.01 -8.57 13.79
C GLU A 142 5.43 -9.07 15.12
N ASP A 143 5.47 -8.25 16.17
CA ASP A 143 4.89 -8.60 17.48
C ASP A 143 3.37 -8.77 17.38
N LYS A 144 2.69 -7.92 16.61
CA LYS A 144 1.25 -8.07 16.34
C LYS A 144 0.95 -9.38 15.61
N VAL A 145 1.77 -9.74 14.62
CA VAL A 145 1.62 -10.99 13.87
C VAL A 145 1.90 -12.21 14.75
N ARG A 146 2.72 -12.10 15.80
CA ARG A 146 2.98 -13.19 16.76
C ARG A 146 1.81 -13.48 17.70
N ASP A 147 0.78 -12.62 17.75
CA ASP A 147 -0.45 -12.89 18.50
C ASP A 147 -1.09 -14.21 18.04
N PRO A 148 -1.35 -15.17 18.94
CA PRO A 148 -2.01 -16.44 18.61
C PRO A 148 -3.35 -16.27 17.88
N ALA A 149 -4.11 -15.22 18.19
CA ALA A 149 -5.39 -14.93 17.54
C ALA A 149 -5.20 -14.50 16.07
N VAL A 150 -4.09 -13.84 15.74
CA VAL A 150 -3.73 -13.47 14.37
C VAL A 150 -3.16 -14.69 13.63
N GLN A 151 -2.22 -15.41 14.26
CA GLN A 151 -1.62 -16.63 13.70
C GLN A 151 -2.65 -17.68 13.31
N SER A 152 -3.68 -17.89 14.13
CA SER A 152 -4.75 -18.85 13.83
C SER A 152 -5.49 -18.51 12.53
N THR A 153 -5.79 -17.22 12.30
CA THR A 153 -6.45 -16.76 11.06
C THR A 153 -5.55 -16.79 9.83
N LEU A 154 -4.22 -16.73 10.02
CA LEU A 154 -3.23 -16.77 8.95
C LEU A 154 -2.82 -18.20 8.54
N GLN A 155 -3.31 -19.23 9.23
CA GLN A 155 -3.05 -20.63 8.84
C GLN A 155 -3.54 -20.91 7.41
N PRO A 156 -2.83 -21.71 6.61
CA PRO A 156 -3.15 -21.90 5.19
C PRO A 156 -4.62 -22.21 4.91
N GLY A 157 -5.20 -23.17 5.62
CA GLY A 157 -6.60 -23.55 5.46
C GLY A 157 -7.61 -22.53 6.00
N GLU A 158 -7.32 -21.88 7.12
CA GLU A 158 -8.26 -20.90 7.70
C GLU A 158 -8.26 -19.59 6.90
N CYS A 159 -7.09 -19.15 6.48
CA CYS A 159 -6.92 -17.96 5.64
C CYS A 159 -7.57 -18.14 4.25
N GLU A 160 -7.57 -19.36 3.70
CA GLU A 160 -8.28 -19.67 2.45
C GLU A 160 -9.79 -19.76 2.64
N ARG A 161 -10.25 -20.23 3.81
CA ARG A 161 -11.66 -20.29 4.16
C ARG A 161 -12.25 -18.90 4.39
N ASN A 162 -11.52 -18.02 5.07
CA ASN A 162 -11.98 -16.69 5.49
C ASN A 162 -10.93 -15.58 5.20
N PRO A 163 -10.58 -15.32 3.93
CA PRO A 163 -9.51 -14.38 3.57
C PRO A 163 -9.82 -12.94 4.00
N THR A 164 -11.09 -12.55 3.99
CA THR A 164 -11.52 -11.21 4.44
C THR A 164 -11.24 -10.99 5.93
N GLU A 165 -11.45 -11.99 6.77
CA GLU A 165 -11.14 -11.88 8.20
C GLU A 165 -9.64 -11.91 8.44
N ALA A 166 -8.91 -12.81 7.77
CA ALA A 166 -7.44 -12.85 7.85
C ALA A 166 -6.78 -11.52 7.44
N PHE A 167 -7.32 -10.81 6.46
CA PHE A 167 -6.78 -9.51 6.01
C PHE A 167 -7.09 -8.35 6.99
N LYS A 168 -8.15 -8.45 7.80
CA LYS A 168 -8.51 -7.40 8.77
C LYS A 168 -7.69 -7.43 10.05
N ARG A 169 -7.16 -8.61 10.42
CA ARG A 169 -6.40 -8.82 11.65
C ARG A 169 -5.01 -8.19 11.56
#